data_AF-A0A7J2RI94-F1
#
_entry.id   AF-A0A7J2RI94-F1
#
_cell.length_a   1.000
_cell.length_b   1.000
_cell.length_c   1.000
_cell.angle_alpha   90.00
_cell.angle_beta   90.00
_cell.angle_gamma   90.00
#
_symmetry.space_group_name_H-M   'P 1'
#
loop_
_entity.id
_entity.type
_entity.pdbx_description
1 polymer ?
#
loop_
_entity_poly.entity_id
_entity_poly.type
_entity_poly.pdbx_seq_one_letter_code
_entity_poly.pdbx_strand_id
1 'polypeptide(L)' 'MVDGWKVTAIIFMVLFIIENLLFGYGFYLINEDDKKADICYYELCKEFPEATYEVNICTCYQYNEDGNYEVNETILMFDG' A
#
# COMPACT_ATOMS: atom_id res chain seq x y z
N MET A 1 13.95 39.09 29.18
CA MET A 1 14.43 38.27 28.05
C MET A 1 13.55 37.05 27.99
N VAL A 2 12.84 36.80 26.89
CA VAL A 2 12.11 35.54 26.73
C VAL A 2 13.17 34.44 26.64
N ASP A 3 13.02 33.39 27.43
CA ASP A 3 13.94 32.25 27.47
C ASP A 3 13.90 31.53 26.11
N GLY A 4 14.71 31.98 25.15
CA GLY A 4 14.69 31.48 23.77
C GLY A 4 14.83 29.96 23.67
N TRP A 5 15.57 29.35 24.60
CA TRP A 5 15.72 27.90 24.69
C TRP A 5 14.41 27.16 24.99
N LYS A 6 13.50 27.76 25.77
CA LYS A 6 12.19 27.18 26.08
C LYS A 6 11.29 27.17 24.84
N VAL A 7 11.32 28.25 24.07
CA VAL A 7 10.55 28.37 22.81
C VAL A 7 11.05 27.34 21.80
N THR A 8 12.38 27.22 21.63
CA THR A 8 12.97 26.23 20.74
C THR A 8 12.62 24.80 21.17
N ALA A 9 12.69 24.48 22.46
CA ALA A 9 12.32 23.15 22.96
C ALA A 9 10.86 22.78 22.70
N ILE A 10 9.93 23.75 22.87
CA ILE A 10 8.51 23.54 22.57
C ILE A 10 8.30 23.25 21.08
N ILE A 11 8.97 24.00 20.20
CA ILE A 11 8.87 23.79 18.75
C ILE A 11 9.33 22.37 18.37
N PHE A 12 10.46 21.90 18.91
CA PHE A 12 10.94 20.54 18.66
C PHE A 12 9.98 19.47 19.19
N MET A 13 9.38 19.66 20.37
CA MET A 13 8.36 18.74 20.88
C MET A 13 7.15 18.64 19.96
N VAL A 14 6.65 19.77 19.46
CA VAL A 14 5.50 19.79 18.55
C VAL A 14 5.84 19.14 17.22
N LEU A 15 7.01 19.46 16.64
CA LEU A 15 7.48 18.84 15.39
C LEU A 15 7.62 17.33 15.53
N PHE A 16 8.17 16.85 16.65
CA PHE A 16 8.31 15.42 16.92
C PHE A 16 6.96 14.70 16.97
N ILE A 17 5.94 15.31 17.60
CA ILE A 17 4.59 14.72 17.64
C ILE A 17 3.99 14.64 16.23
N ILE A 18 4.10 15.71 15.45
CA ILE A 18 3.57 15.75 14.07
C ILE A 18 4.28 14.70 13.20
N GLU A 19 5.60 14.62 13.30
CA GLU A 19 6.41 13.65 12.57
C GLU A 19 5.98 12.21 12.87
N ASN A 20 5.80 11.85 14.15
CA ASN A 20 5.34 10.52 14.53
C ASN A 20 3.93 10.21 13.99
N LEU A 21 3.01 11.18 13.98
CA LEU A 21 1.68 11.01 13.41
C LEU A 21 1.75 10.75 11.90
N LEU A 22 2.58 11.51 11.17
CA LEU A 22 2.78 11.33 9.74
C LEU A 22 3.41 9.98 9.42
N PHE A 23 4.43 9.56 10.17
CA PHE A 23 5.02 8.23 10.03
C PHE A 23 4.00 7.12 10.29
N GLY A 24 3.21 7.22 11.35
CA GLY A 24 2.16 6.24 11.66
C GLY A 24 1.13 6.11 10.55
N TYR A 25 0.69 7.23 9.96
CA TYR A 25 -0.22 7.23 8.81
C TYR A 25 0.43 6.62 7.56
N GLY A 26 1.70 6.92 7.31
CA GLY A 26 2.45 6.30 6.20
C GLY A 26 2.54 4.78 6.32
N PHE A 27 2.86 4.26 7.51
CA PHE A 27 2.86 2.82 7.75
C PHE A 27 1.48 2.18 7.61
N TYR A 28 0.42 2.90 7.98
CA TYR A 28 -0.95 2.42 7.80
C TYR A 28 -1.28 2.21 6.32
N LEU A 29 -1.00 3.21 5.47
CA LEU A 29 -1.25 3.11 4.02
C LEU A 29 -0.45 1.98 3.37
N ILE A 30 0.84 1.84 3.70
CA ILE A 30 1.69 0.77 3.14
C ILE A 30 1.13 -0.61 3.49
N ASN A 31 0.75 -0.82 4.76
CA ASN A 31 0.17 -2.10 5.18
C ASN A 31 -1.19 -2.39 4.52
N GLU A 32 -1.92 -1.36 4.11
CA GLU A 32 -3.20 -1.51 3.41
C GLU A 32 -2.98 -1.97 1.97
N ASP A 33 -2.03 -1.35 1.26
CA ASP A 33 -1.65 -1.74 -0.11
C ASP A 33 -1.05 -3.14 -0.15
N ASP A 34 -0.18 -3.50 0.81
CA ASP A 34 0.40 -4.84 0.91
C ASP A 34 -0.69 -5.91 1.11
N LYS A 35 -1.71 -5.62 1.93
CA LYS A 35 -2.85 -6.53 2.12
C LYS A 35 -3.65 -6.72 0.85
N LYS A 36 -3.88 -5.66 0.08
CA LYS A 36 -4.64 -5.75 -1.18
C LYS A 36 -3.85 -6.53 -2.23
N ALA A 37 -2.54 -6.30 -2.29
CA ALA A 37 -1.64 -7.11 -3.09
C ALA A 37 -1.73 -8.59 -2.68
N ASP A 38 -1.60 -8.90 -1.39
CA ASP A 38 -1.72 -10.28 -0.90
C ASP A 38 -3.07 -10.92 -1.25
N ILE A 39 -4.18 -10.20 -1.10
CA ILE A 39 -5.51 -10.69 -1.51
C ILE A 39 -5.53 -10.98 -3.02
N CYS A 40 -4.90 -10.12 -3.84
CA CYS A 40 -4.83 -10.30 -5.27
C CYS A 40 -4.07 -11.59 -5.63
N TYR A 41 -2.86 -11.77 -5.09
CA TYR A 41 -2.01 -12.92 -5.42
C TYR A 41 -2.51 -14.24 -4.82
N TYR A 42 -2.95 -14.23 -3.55
CA TYR A 42 -3.17 -15.46 -2.79
C TYR A 42 -4.64 -15.86 -2.66
N GLU A 43 -5.58 -14.93 -2.86
CA GLU A 43 -7.00 -15.19 -2.69
C GLU A 43 -7.74 -15.17 -4.04
N LEU A 44 -7.60 -14.09 -4.82
CA LEU A 44 -8.28 -13.93 -6.11
C LEU A 44 -7.57 -14.70 -7.23
N CYS A 45 -6.29 -14.45 -7.44
CA CYS A 45 -5.53 -15.04 -8.53
C CYS A 45 -4.83 -16.36 -8.15
N LYS A 46 -5.25 -17.03 -7.08
CA LYS A 46 -4.61 -18.23 -6.54
C LYS A 46 -4.44 -19.37 -7.57
N GLU A 47 -5.37 -19.49 -8.50
CA GLU A 47 -5.37 -20.55 -9.51
C GLU A 47 -4.61 -20.16 -10.80
N PHE A 48 -4.10 -18.94 -10.86
CA PHE A 48 -3.40 -18.41 -12.02
C PHE A 48 -1.89 -18.52 -11.85
N PRO A 49 -1.14 -18.77 -12.95
CA PRO A 49 0.32 -18.81 -12.91
C PRO A 49 0.97 -17.47 -12.54
N GLU A 50 0.30 -16.35 -12.83
CA GLU A 50 0.83 -15.02 -12.58
C GLU A 50 -0.32 -14.05 -12.28
N ALA A 51 -0.04 -13.03 -11.47
CA ALA A 51 -0.96 -11.94 -11.19
C ALA A 51 -0.22 -10.61 -11.12
N THR A 52 -0.93 -9.50 -11.17
CA THR A 52 -0.37 -8.18 -10.93
C THR A 52 -1.41 -7.34 -10.21
N TYR A 53 -0.95 -6.59 -9.21
CA TYR A 53 -1.77 -5.63 -8.49
C TYR A 53 -1.25 -4.21 -8.73
N GLU A 54 -2.08 -3.35 -9.32
CA GLU A 54 -1.76 -1.96 -9.60
C GLU A 54 -2.96 -1.05 -9.35
N VAL A 55 -2.81 -0.06 -8.46
CA VAL A 55 -3.83 0.97 -8.19
C VAL A 55 -5.24 0.39 -7.99
N ASN A 56 -5.40 -0.52 -7.02
CA ASN A 56 -6.67 -1.21 -6.73
C ASN A 56 -7.23 -2.06 -7.87
N ILE A 57 -6.42 -2.42 -8.85
CA ILE A 57 -6.76 -3.34 -9.92
C ILE A 57 -5.92 -4.60 -9.74
N CYS A 58 -6.59 -5.73 -9.61
CA CYS A 58 -5.96 -7.04 -9.61
C CYS A 58 -6.16 -7.69 -10.98
N THR A 59 -5.08 -8.05 -11.66
CA THR A 59 -5.12 -8.70 -12.97
C THR A 59 -4.51 -10.10 -12.87
N CYS A 60 -5.29 -11.11 -13.25
CA CYS A 60 -4.83 -12.50 -13.27
C CYS A 60 -4.47 -12.91 -14.71
N TYR A 61 -3.35 -13.60 -14.88
CA TYR A 61 -2.85 -14.03 -16.18
C TYR A 61 -2.86 -15.55 -16.31
N GLN A 62 -3.18 -16.06 -17.49
CA GLN A 62 -3.08 -17.48 -17.84
C GLN A 62 -2.14 -17.68 -19.02
N TYR A 63 -1.71 -18.93 -19.23
CA TYR A 63 -0.98 -19.28 -20.44
C TYR A 63 -1.96 -19.50 -21.60
N ASN A 64 -1.67 -18.88 -22.73
CA ASN A 64 -2.32 -19.18 -24.00
C ASN A 64 -1.72 -20.45 -24.64
N GLU A 65 -2.26 -20.88 -25.79
CA GLU A 65 -1.78 -22.07 -26.52
C GLU A 65 -0.30 -21.95 -26.98
N ASP A 66 0.22 -20.73 -27.11
CA ASP A 66 1.61 -20.45 -27.47
C ASP A 66 2.55 -20.37 -26.24
N GLY A 67 2.03 -20.55 -25.02
CA GLY A 67 2.79 -20.47 -23.77
C GLY A 67 3.13 -19.05 -23.32
N ASN A 68 2.44 -18.04 -23.86
CA ASN A 68 2.57 -16.64 -23.44
C ASN A 68 1.47 -16.29 -22.41
N TYR A 69 1.77 -15.33 -21.53
CA TYR A 69 0.77 -14.79 -20.62
C TYR A 69 -0.29 -13.98 -21.39
N GLU A 70 -1.56 -14.30 -21.16
CA GLU A 70 -2.69 -13.45 -21.52
C GLU A 70 -3.50 -13.08 -20.28
N VAL A 71 -4.15 -11.92 -20.32
CA VAL A 71 -5.07 -11.50 -19.26
C VAL A 71 -6.30 -12.41 -19.29
N ASN A 72 -6.56 -13.13 -18.21
CA ASN A 72 -7.79 -13.88 -18.07
C ASN A 72 -8.88 -13.04 -17.39
N GLU A 73 -8.55 -12.42 -16.25
CA GLU A 73 -9.52 -11.67 -15.45
C GLU A 73 -8.91 -10.39 -14.90
N THR A 74 -9.73 -9.37 -14.73
CA THR A 74 -9.35 -8.11 -14.08
C THR A 74 -10.44 -7.71 -13.10
N ILE A 75 -10.05 -7.49 -11.84
CA ILE A 75 -10.95 -7.28 -10.71
C ILE A 75 -10.63 -5.93 -10.07
N LEU A 76 -11.64 -5.09 -9.92
CA LEU A 76 -11.56 -3.84 -9.17
C LEU A 76 -11.71 -4.14 -7.68
N MET A 77 -10.67 -3.88 -6.91
CA MET A 77 -10.65 -4.01 -5.46
C MET A 77 -11.12 -2.70 -4.83
N PHE A 78 -12.39 -2.62 -4.45
CA PHE A 78 -12.90 -1.46 -3.72
C PHE A 78 -12.69 -1.62 -2.22
N ASP A 79 -12.22 -0.54 -1.59
CA ASP A 79 -12.22 -0.39 -0.13
C ASP A 79 -13.66 -0.27 0.37
N GLY A 80 -14.07 -1.23 1.19
CA GLY A 80 -15.33 -1.19 1.95
C GLY A 80 -15.20 -0.39 3.22
#